data_AF-A0AAV8SYG2-F1
#
_entry.id   AF-A0AAV8SYG2-F1
#
_cell.length_a   1.000
_cell.length_b   1.000
_cell.length_c   1.000
_cell.angle_alpha   90.00
_cell.angle_beta   90.00
_cell.angle_gamma   90.00
#
_symmetry.space_group_name_H-M   'P 1'
#
loop_
_entity.id
_entity.type
_entity.pdbx_description
1 polymer ?
#
loop_
_entity_poly.entity_id
_entity_poly.type
_entity_poly.pdbx_seq_one_letter_code
_entity_poly.pdbx_strand_id
1 'polypeptide(L)'
;MVWYVKRYFECNVQVYSLKQGAWRDIDGQWLNSSGIRLHQFADQHYINGVIHWLAYGENDERLIVCFDVFHETFKALKLPCNDRHCSKLFQVREFLACYDYRPNASVSNIWVMKDYGVESSWTKIYSFESYGLSPSVLAFKDGVVLMVNYYFKRINELFWFDLQNIVIMKTRVEIPTCFIRVSSYAESLILMNKESVFNMNMFNTL
;
A
#
# COMPACT_ATOMS: atom_id res chain seq x y z
N MET A 1 -2.54 -24.49 -34.85
CA MET A 1 -1.12 -24.26 -34.52
C MET A 1 -1.08 -23.16 -33.49
N VAL A 2 -0.80 -23.52 -32.23
CA VAL A 2 -0.89 -22.63 -31.06
C VAL A 2 0.52 -22.22 -30.67
N TRP A 3 0.73 -20.93 -30.48
CA TRP A 3 1.83 -20.42 -29.66
C TRP A 3 1.26 -19.28 -28.81
N TYR A 4 1.41 -19.38 -27.49
CA TYR A 4 1.21 -18.26 -26.56
C TYR A 4 2.54 -17.99 -25.88
N VAL A 5 3.07 -16.79 -26.10
CA VAL A 5 4.35 -16.32 -25.57
C VAL A 5 4.12 -15.84 -24.14
N LYS A 6 4.84 -16.43 -23.16
CA LYS A 6 4.99 -15.84 -21.82
C LYS A 6 5.72 -14.50 -21.98
N ARG A 7 4.98 -13.41 -22.07
CA ARG A 7 5.52 -12.05 -21.88
C ARG A 7 5.58 -11.80 -20.38
N TYR A 8 6.73 -12.00 -19.77
CA TYR A 8 7.02 -11.33 -18.50
C TYR A 8 7.16 -9.84 -18.83
N PHE A 9 6.32 -8.99 -18.26
CA PHE A 9 6.53 -7.55 -18.34
C PHE A 9 7.83 -7.24 -17.58
N GLU A 10 8.82 -6.66 -18.26
CA GLU A 10 9.99 -6.13 -17.59
C GLU A 10 9.53 -5.02 -16.63
N CYS A 11 9.85 -5.19 -15.34
CA CYS A 11 9.65 -4.19 -14.32
C CYS A 11 10.80 -3.18 -14.41
N ASN A 12 10.51 -2.02 -15.00
CA ASN A 12 11.43 -0.89 -15.02
C ASN A 12 11.23 -0.07 -13.74
N VAL A 13 12.28 0.07 -12.94
CA VAL A 13 12.27 0.91 -11.74
C VAL A 13 13.20 2.09 -11.96
N GLN A 14 12.68 3.30 -11.68
CA GLN A 14 13.42 4.54 -11.83
C GLN A 14 13.37 5.35 -10.54
N VAL A 15 14.46 6.03 -10.22
CA VAL A 15 14.57 6.94 -9.08
C VAL A 15 14.86 8.34 -9.59
N TYR A 16 14.11 9.33 -9.10
CA TYR A 16 14.37 10.73 -9.39
C TYR A 16 15.36 11.30 -8.38
N SER A 17 16.47 11.85 -8.88
CA SER A 17 17.47 12.54 -8.05
C SER A 17 17.23 14.04 -8.08
N LEU A 18 16.81 14.61 -6.95
CA LEU A 18 16.65 16.07 -6.81
C LEU A 18 17.96 16.82 -7.06
N LYS A 19 19.10 16.23 -6.67
CA LYS A 19 20.43 16.82 -6.87
C LYS A 19 20.81 16.92 -8.35
N GLN A 20 20.41 15.92 -9.15
CA GLN A 20 20.74 15.86 -10.58
C GLN A 20 19.60 16.40 -11.45
N GLY A 21 18.40 16.59 -10.91
CA GLY A 21 17.21 17.00 -11.65
C GLY A 21 16.72 15.96 -12.66
N ALA A 22 17.12 14.69 -12.52
CA ALA A 22 16.90 13.66 -13.54
C ALA A 22 16.43 12.33 -12.94
N TRP A 23 15.66 11.59 -13.74
CA TRP A 23 15.38 10.18 -13.51
C TRP A 23 16.58 9.34 -13.90
N ARG A 24 16.86 8.29 -13.12
CA ARG A 24 17.83 7.25 -13.49
C ARG A 24 17.24 5.87 -13.24
N ASP A 25 17.67 4.92 -14.04
CA ASP A 25 17.25 3.53 -13.89
C ASP A 25 17.95 2.87 -12.70
N ILE A 26 17.21 1.98 -12.03
CA ILE A 26 17.72 1.05 -11.04
C ILE A 26 17.72 -0.33 -11.67
N ASP A 27 18.74 -1.14 -11.36
CA ASP A 27 18.75 -2.53 -11.78
C ASP A 27 17.58 -3.30 -11.14
N GLY A 28 16.59 -3.61 -11.96
CA GLY A 28 15.41 -4.41 -11.62
C GLY A 28 15.60 -5.90 -11.86
N GLN A 29 16.82 -6.39 -12.14
CA GLN A 29 17.06 -7.78 -12.51
C GLN A 29 16.49 -8.77 -11.48
N TRP A 30 16.58 -8.46 -10.19
CA TRP A 30 15.97 -9.29 -9.14
C TRP A 30 14.45 -9.40 -9.31
N LEU A 31 13.74 -8.29 -9.52
CA LEU A 31 12.29 -8.31 -9.76
C LEU A 31 11.96 -9.10 -11.02
N ASN A 32 12.69 -8.86 -12.10
CA ASN A 32 12.46 -9.48 -13.41
C ASN A 32 12.73 -10.99 -13.42
N SER A 33 13.68 -11.47 -12.63
CA SER A 33 14.00 -12.91 -12.53
C SER A 33 13.22 -13.65 -11.45
N SER A 34 12.62 -12.94 -10.49
CA SER A 34 11.88 -13.54 -9.37
C SER A 34 10.47 -14.06 -9.70
N GLY A 35 9.94 -13.71 -10.87
CA GLY A 35 8.53 -13.99 -11.22
C GLY A 35 7.51 -13.18 -10.41
N ILE A 36 7.98 -12.23 -9.58
CA ILE A 36 7.14 -11.37 -8.76
C ILE A 36 6.46 -10.31 -9.63
N ARG A 37 5.16 -10.11 -9.38
CA ARG A 37 4.35 -9.09 -10.03
C ARG A 37 3.86 -8.09 -8.99
N LEU A 38 4.29 -6.84 -9.11
CA LEU A 38 3.76 -5.75 -8.27
C LEU A 38 2.25 -5.62 -8.48
N HIS A 39 1.51 -5.44 -7.39
CA HIS A 39 0.08 -5.24 -7.46
C HIS A 39 -0.21 -3.85 -8.07
N GLN A 40 -0.83 -3.81 -9.25
CA GLN A 40 -1.02 -2.58 -10.04
C GLN A 40 -1.76 -1.43 -9.33
N PHE A 41 -2.53 -1.76 -8.29
CA PHE A 41 -3.25 -0.80 -7.44
C PHE A 41 -2.75 -0.77 -5.99
N ALA A 42 -1.59 -1.36 -5.70
CA ALA A 42 -1.05 -1.28 -4.34
C ALA A 42 -0.53 0.12 -4.05
N ASP A 43 -0.95 0.64 -2.90
CA ASP A 43 -0.37 1.84 -2.33
C ASP A 43 1.11 1.59 -1.99
N GLN A 44 1.94 2.61 -2.19
CA GLN A 44 3.35 2.59 -1.83
C GLN A 44 3.51 3.15 -0.42
N HIS A 45 4.29 2.47 0.42
CA HIS A 45 4.53 2.90 1.80
C HIS A 45 6.01 3.03 2.10
N TYR A 46 6.45 4.25 2.40
CA TYR A 46 7.80 4.55 2.82
C TYR A 46 7.91 4.53 4.35
N ILE A 47 8.74 3.63 4.88
CA ILE A 47 8.98 3.48 6.33
C ILE A 47 10.49 3.25 6.52
N ASN A 48 11.13 4.06 7.36
CA ASN A 48 12.53 3.90 7.78
C ASN A 48 13.53 3.68 6.62
N GLY A 49 13.41 4.45 5.53
CA GLY A 49 14.33 4.33 4.38
C GLY A 49 13.95 3.27 3.35
N VAL A 50 12.86 2.54 3.56
CA VAL A 50 12.43 1.44 2.69
C VAL A 50 11.04 1.71 2.13
N ILE A 51 10.88 1.54 0.82
CA ILE A 51 9.58 1.60 0.14
C ILE A 51 9.01 0.18 0.06
N HIS A 52 7.73 0.03 0.37
CA HIS A 52 7.03 -1.25 0.42
C HIS A 52 5.85 -1.25 -0.56
N TRP A 53 5.67 -2.38 -1.25
CA TRP A 53 4.52 -2.65 -2.12
C TRP A 53 3.96 -4.04 -1.83
N LEU A 54 2.63 -4.18 -1.93
CA LEU A 54 2.04 -5.51 -2.06
C LEU A 54 2.32 -6.06 -3.47
N ALA A 55 2.62 -7.33 -3.54
CA ALA A 55 2.91 -8.03 -4.78
C ALA A 55 2.39 -9.48 -4.74
N TYR A 56 2.44 -10.11 -5.90
CA TYR A 56 2.13 -11.52 -6.09
C TYR A 56 3.39 -12.28 -6.48
N GLY A 57 3.67 -13.39 -5.79
CA GLY A 57 4.70 -14.33 -6.20
C GLY A 57 4.27 -15.23 -7.36
N GLU A 58 5.09 -16.22 -7.68
CA GLU A 58 4.86 -17.14 -8.81
C GLU A 58 3.62 -18.01 -8.64
N ASN A 59 3.25 -18.37 -7.40
CA ASN A 59 2.09 -19.22 -7.10
C ASN A 59 0.85 -18.38 -6.72
N ASP A 60 0.82 -17.11 -7.12
CA ASP A 60 -0.19 -16.12 -6.74
C ASP A 60 -0.32 -15.94 -5.21
N GLU A 61 0.73 -16.25 -4.45
CA GLU A 61 0.82 -15.90 -3.03
C GLU A 61 1.05 -14.40 -2.88
N ARG A 62 0.46 -13.78 -1.85
CA ARG A 62 0.72 -12.38 -1.54
C ARG A 62 2.01 -12.24 -0.74
N LEU A 63 2.80 -11.24 -1.09
CA LEU A 63 4.04 -10.88 -0.41
C LEU A 63 4.25 -9.37 -0.40
N ILE A 64 5.29 -8.92 0.32
CA ILE A 64 5.71 -7.52 0.33
C ILE A 64 7.04 -7.41 -0.42
N VAL A 65 7.06 -6.63 -1.50
CA VAL A 65 8.32 -6.19 -2.12
C VAL A 65 8.82 -4.96 -1.36
N CYS A 66 10.10 -4.98 -1.03
CA CYS A 66 10.79 -3.91 -0.34
C CYS A 66 11.91 -3.37 -1.24
N PHE A 67 12.03 -2.06 -1.32
CA PHE A 67 13.16 -1.36 -1.94
C PHE A 67 13.86 -0.49 -0.91
N ASP A 68 15.07 -0.87 -0.54
CA ASP A 68 15.94 -0.07 0.31
C ASP A 68 16.48 1.10 -0.51
N VAL A 69 16.09 2.33 -0.16
CA VAL A 69 16.45 3.52 -0.94
C VAL A 69 17.93 3.88 -0.79
N PHE A 70 18.56 3.51 0.34
CA PHE A 70 19.96 3.83 0.60
C PHE A 70 20.91 2.86 -0.12
N HIS A 71 20.60 1.56 -0.05
CA HIS A 71 21.40 0.52 -0.70
C HIS A 71 20.96 0.23 -2.14
N GLU A 72 19.80 0.74 -2.55
CA GLU A 72 19.18 0.52 -3.87
C GLU A 72 18.98 -0.98 -4.19
N THR A 73 18.56 -1.74 -3.17
CA THR A 73 18.37 -3.19 -3.29
C THR A 73 16.91 -3.59 -3.07
N PHE A 74 16.51 -4.67 -3.72
CA PHE A 74 15.20 -5.27 -3.56
C PHE A 74 15.26 -6.52 -2.69
N LYS A 75 14.19 -6.76 -1.94
CA LYS A 75 13.92 -8.03 -1.26
C LYS A 75 12.42 -8.28 -1.14
N ALA A 76 12.04 -9.52 -0.89
CA ALA A 76 10.68 -9.89 -0.53
C ALA A 76 10.58 -10.19 0.97
N LEU A 77 9.45 -9.83 1.58
CA LEU A 77 9.05 -10.27 2.91
C LEU A 77 7.72 -11.03 2.82
N LYS A 78 7.57 -12.05 3.66
CA LYS A 78 6.30 -12.74 3.81
C LYS A 78 5.32 -11.92 4.65
N LEU A 79 4.05 -12.04 4.31
CA LEU A 79 2.95 -11.54 5.11
C LEU A 79 2.73 -12.43 6.36
N PRO A 80 2.09 -11.91 7.43
CA PRO A 80 1.80 -12.69 8.64
C PRO A 80 0.89 -13.88 8.38
N CYS A 81 0.16 -13.84 7.27
CA CYS A 81 -0.83 -14.82 6.91
C CYS A 81 -0.53 -15.28 5.46
N ASN A 82 -0.42 -16.60 5.28
CA ASN A 82 -0.15 -17.23 3.98
C ASN A 82 -1.36 -17.17 3.03
N ASP A 83 -2.38 -16.39 3.37
CA ASP A 83 -3.62 -16.27 2.62
C ASP A 83 -3.65 -14.97 1.79
N ARG A 84 -4.43 -15.00 0.70
CA ARG A 84 -4.50 -13.93 -0.30
C ARG A 84 -5.32 -12.71 0.18
N HIS A 85 -5.35 -12.46 1.49
CA HIS A 85 -6.33 -11.59 2.15
C HIS A 85 -5.76 -10.26 2.66
N CYS A 86 -4.43 -10.11 2.76
CA CYS A 86 -3.81 -8.83 3.09
C CYS A 86 -4.10 -7.78 1.99
N SER A 87 -4.91 -6.78 2.31
CA SER A 87 -5.39 -5.80 1.32
C SER A 87 -4.65 -4.47 1.35
N LYS A 88 -3.96 -4.14 2.45
CA LYS A 88 -3.24 -2.85 2.58
C LYS A 88 -2.07 -2.91 3.55
N LEU A 89 -1.00 -2.20 3.21
CA LEU A 89 0.11 -1.89 4.10
C LEU A 89 -0.08 -0.50 4.69
N PHE A 90 0.49 -0.25 5.86
CA PHE A 90 0.55 1.07 6.49
C PHE A 90 1.59 1.04 7.60
N GLN A 91 1.77 2.16 8.27
CA GLN A 91 2.68 2.28 9.41
C GLN A 91 1.86 2.31 10.70
N VAL A 92 2.30 1.65 11.77
CA VAL A 92 1.76 1.85 13.12
C VAL A 92 2.93 2.18 14.03
N ARG A 93 3.02 3.45 14.45
CA ARG A 93 4.20 4.01 15.13
C ARG A 93 5.46 3.81 14.28
N GLU A 94 6.45 3.06 14.75
CA GLU A 94 7.67 2.71 14.01
C GLU A 94 7.56 1.40 13.20
N PHE A 95 6.47 0.64 13.36
CA PHE A 95 6.32 -0.69 12.79
C PHE A 95 5.63 -0.68 11.43
N LEU A 96 6.07 -1.57 10.54
CA LEU A 96 5.31 -1.94 9.36
C LEU A 96 4.05 -2.71 9.79
N ALA A 97 2.91 -2.29 9.30
CA ALA A 97 1.61 -2.89 9.60
C ALA A 97 0.92 -3.37 8.33
N CYS A 98 0.07 -4.39 8.48
CA CYS A 98 -0.78 -4.84 7.40
C CYS A 98 -2.23 -5.06 7.88
N TYR A 99 -3.16 -4.76 6.97
CA TYR A 99 -4.58 -4.98 7.16
C TYR A 99 -5.00 -6.22 6.37
N ASP A 100 -5.46 -7.23 7.11
CA ASP A 100 -5.91 -8.52 6.59
C ASP A 100 -7.43 -8.60 6.71
N TYR A 101 -8.12 -8.59 5.56
CA TYR A 101 -9.57 -8.74 5.51
C TYR A 101 -9.93 -10.12 4.98
N ARG A 102 -10.63 -10.92 5.79
CA ARG A 102 -11.04 -12.29 5.47
C ARG A 102 -12.55 -12.35 5.24
N PRO A 103 -13.02 -12.28 3.99
CA PRO A 103 -14.45 -12.26 3.69
C PRO A 103 -15.20 -13.48 4.25
N ASN A 104 -14.60 -14.67 4.09
CA ASN A 104 -15.22 -15.93 4.51
C ASN A 104 -15.37 -16.06 6.03
N ALA A 105 -14.49 -15.41 6.79
CA ALA A 105 -14.55 -15.42 8.25
C ALA A 105 -15.32 -14.22 8.81
N SER A 106 -15.66 -13.23 7.97
CA SER A 106 -16.19 -11.93 8.42
C SER A 106 -15.33 -11.28 9.51
N VAL A 107 -14.01 -11.39 9.39
CA VAL A 107 -13.04 -10.84 10.35
C VAL A 107 -12.02 -9.99 9.62
N SER A 108 -11.70 -8.85 10.23
CA SER A 108 -10.59 -7.99 9.87
C SER A 108 -9.53 -8.00 10.97
N ASN A 109 -8.27 -8.19 10.57
CA ASN A 109 -7.13 -8.20 11.48
C ASN A 109 -6.16 -7.07 11.13
N ILE A 110 -5.53 -6.51 12.16
CA ILE A 110 -4.36 -5.64 12.01
C ILE A 110 -3.16 -6.35 12.63
N TRP A 111 -2.11 -6.49 11.82
CA TRP A 111 -0.83 -7.07 12.23
C TRP A 111 0.27 -6.03 12.17
N VAL A 112 1.26 -6.15 13.04
CA VAL A 112 2.50 -5.34 13.02
C VAL A 112 3.71 -6.25 13.06
N MET A 113 4.73 -5.91 12.27
CA MET A 113 6.02 -6.57 12.29
C MET A 113 6.88 -5.90 13.38
N LYS A 114 7.01 -6.56 14.54
CA LYS A 114 7.73 -5.99 15.69
C LYS A 114 9.23 -5.85 15.44
N ASP A 115 9.82 -6.84 14.78
CA ASP A 115 11.22 -6.82 14.38
C ASP A 115 11.28 -6.78 12.85
N TYR A 116 11.68 -5.64 12.31
CA TYR A 116 11.65 -5.42 10.87
C TYR A 116 12.46 -6.49 10.11
N GLY A 117 11.84 -7.09 9.09
CA GLY A 117 12.41 -8.17 8.29
C GLY A 117 12.33 -9.56 8.92
N VAL A 118 11.87 -9.70 10.17
CA VAL A 118 11.74 -10.99 10.86
C VAL A 118 10.31 -11.49 10.73
N GLU A 119 10.09 -12.53 9.92
CA GLU A 119 8.77 -13.11 9.63
C GLU A 119 8.03 -13.56 10.90
N SER A 120 8.72 -14.17 11.86
CA SER A 120 8.11 -14.63 13.11
C SER A 120 7.72 -13.49 14.06
N SER A 121 8.13 -12.24 13.79
CA SER A 121 7.83 -11.09 14.65
C SER A 121 6.47 -10.46 14.36
N TRP A 122 5.79 -10.91 13.30
CA TRP A 122 4.45 -10.49 13.00
C TRP A 122 3.51 -10.81 14.17
N THR A 123 2.95 -9.75 14.75
CA THR A 123 2.07 -9.83 15.91
C THR A 123 0.72 -9.23 15.56
N LYS A 124 -0.36 -9.98 15.79
CA LYS A 124 -1.72 -9.46 15.67
C LYS A 124 -1.98 -8.52 16.84
N ILE A 125 -2.33 -7.27 16.55
CA ILE A 125 -2.64 -6.28 17.58
C ILE A 125 -4.13 -5.96 17.67
N TYR A 126 -4.89 -6.17 16.60
CA TYR A 126 -6.35 -6.04 16.61
C TYR A 126 -7.02 -7.10 15.76
N SER A 127 -8.22 -7.48 16.19
CA SER A 127 -9.18 -8.30 15.47
C SER A 127 -10.56 -7.72 15.72
N PHE A 128 -11.33 -7.49 14.67
CA PHE A 128 -12.73 -7.08 14.82
C PHE A 128 -13.61 -7.79 13.81
N GLU A 129 -14.84 -8.07 14.23
CA GLU A 129 -15.87 -8.64 13.37
C GLU A 129 -16.26 -7.59 12.33
N SER A 130 -16.24 -8.00 11.06
CA SER A 130 -16.59 -7.12 9.97
C SER A 130 -18.10 -7.14 9.68
N TYR A 131 -18.87 -8.05 10.30
CA TYR A 131 -20.33 -8.19 10.12
C TYR A 131 -20.78 -8.20 8.64
N GLY A 132 -20.00 -8.85 7.78
CA GLY A 132 -20.25 -8.88 6.32
C GLY A 132 -19.89 -7.59 5.59
N LEU A 133 -19.36 -6.59 6.28
CA LEU A 133 -18.74 -5.41 5.68
C LEU A 133 -17.33 -5.76 5.22
N SER A 134 -16.90 -5.09 4.15
CA SER A 134 -15.53 -5.12 3.66
C SER A 134 -14.88 -3.76 3.88
N PRO A 135 -14.54 -3.39 5.14
CA PRO A 135 -13.91 -2.12 5.39
C PRO A 135 -12.58 -2.04 4.66
N SER A 136 -12.40 -1.01 3.85
CA SER A 136 -11.10 -0.72 3.25
C SER A 136 -10.39 0.34 4.07
N VAL A 137 -9.12 0.10 4.37
CA VAL A 137 -8.25 1.12 4.95
C VAL A 137 -7.97 2.18 3.89
N LEU A 138 -8.21 3.45 4.23
CA LEU A 138 -7.96 4.58 3.36
C LEU A 138 -6.62 5.23 3.69
N ALA A 139 -6.40 5.53 4.97
CA ALA A 139 -5.19 6.17 5.45
C ALA A 139 -4.93 5.81 6.91
N PHE A 140 -3.71 6.12 7.35
CA PHE A 140 -3.32 6.03 8.76
C PHE A 140 -2.57 7.29 9.15
N LYS A 141 -2.86 7.81 10.34
CA LYS A 141 -2.10 8.90 10.95
C LYS A 141 -2.17 8.82 12.47
N ASP A 142 -1.02 8.91 13.14
CA ASP A 142 -0.92 9.08 14.60
C ASP A 142 -1.70 8.06 15.46
N GLY A 143 -1.77 6.79 15.02
CA GLY A 143 -2.52 5.75 15.74
C GLY A 143 -4.00 5.65 15.35
N VAL A 144 -4.44 6.45 14.39
CA VAL A 144 -5.81 6.45 13.88
C VAL A 144 -5.83 5.88 12.46
N VAL A 145 -6.65 4.84 12.25
CA VAL A 145 -6.89 4.23 10.94
C VAL A 145 -8.18 4.80 10.37
N LEU A 146 -8.11 5.48 9.23
CA LEU A 146 -9.30 5.91 8.49
C LEU A 146 -9.78 4.77 7.61
N MET A 147 -11.05 4.40 7.74
CA MET A 147 -11.66 3.28 7.02
C MET A 147 -12.98 3.69 6.37
N VAL A 148 -13.32 3.00 5.29
CA VAL A 148 -14.60 3.12 4.62
C VAL A 148 -15.28 1.77 4.52
N ASN A 149 -16.57 1.73 4.88
CA ASN A 149 -17.42 0.58 4.62
C ASN A 149 -18.15 0.80 3.30
N TYR A 150 -17.89 -0.09 2.33
CA TYR A 150 -18.59 -0.09 1.06
C TYR A 150 -19.92 -0.84 1.19
N TYR A 151 -21.02 -0.12 0.97
CA TYR A 151 -22.35 -0.71 0.92
C TYR A 151 -22.84 -0.77 -0.52
N PHE A 152 -23.18 -1.96 -1.03
CA PHE A 152 -23.76 -2.09 -2.36
C PHE A 152 -25.07 -1.27 -2.43
N LYS A 153 -25.13 -0.29 -3.34
CA LYS A 153 -26.28 0.60 -3.60
C LYS A 153 -26.64 1.58 -2.48
N ARG A 154 -25.73 1.85 -1.52
CA ARG A 154 -25.93 2.88 -0.48
C ARG A 154 -24.72 3.79 -0.36
N ILE A 155 -24.90 4.88 0.37
CA ILE A 155 -23.84 5.78 0.79
C ILE A 155 -22.82 5.01 1.63
N ASN A 156 -21.54 5.17 1.30
CA ASN A 156 -20.44 4.58 2.05
C ASN A 156 -20.26 5.34 3.36
N GLU A 157 -20.07 4.59 4.46
CA GLU A 157 -19.79 5.19 5.76
C GLU A 157 -18.28 5.34 5.95
N LEU A 158 -17.84 6.56 6.23
CA LEU A 158 -16.49 6.85 6.67
C LEU A 158 -16.43 6.80 8.20
N PHE A 159 -15.43 6.11 8.73
CA PHE A 159 -15.18 6.02 10.16
C PHE A 159 -13.68 5.95 10.41
N TRP A 160 -13.28 6.34 11.61
CA TRP A 160 -11.90 6.15 12.04
C TRP A 160 -11.86 5.22 13.24
N PHE A 161 -10.78 4.44 13.31
CA PHE A 161 -10.49 3.54 14.41
C PHE A 161 -9.26 4.04 15.14
N ASP A 162 -9.47 4.44 16.39
CA ASP A 162 -8.40 4.81 17.30
C ASP A 162 -7.81 3.51 17.87
N LEU A 163 -6.58 3.18 17.47
CA LEU A 163 -5.90 2.00 17.97
C LEU A 163 -5.59 2.14 19.47
N GLN A 164 -5.27 3.34 19.96
CA GLN A 164 -4.87 3.52 21.36
C GLN A 164 -6.04 3.24 22.31
N ASN A 165 -7.21 3.79 22.00
CA ASN A 165 -8.40 3.65 22.83
C ASN A 165 -9.28 2.47 22.43
N ILE A 166 -9.02 1.85 21.28
CA ILE A 166 -9.82 0.75 20.70
C ILE A 166 -11.27 1.20 20.48
N VAL A 167 -11.44 2.40 19.94
CA VAL A 167 -12.76 3.00 19.70
C VAL A 167 -12.95 3.27 18.22
N ILE A 168 -14.10 2.84 17.70
CA ILE A 168 -14.58 3.22 16.37
C ILE A 168 -15.44 4.48 16.53
N MET A 169 -15.11 5.52 15.76
CA MET A 169 -15.94 6.72 15.68
C MET A 169 -16.45 6.86 14.25
N LYS A 170 -17.78 6.90 14.12
CA LYS A 170 -18.43 7.18 12.85
C LYS A 170 -18.33 8.67 12.55
N THR A 171 -18.00 8.99 11.31
CA THR A 171 -18.07 10.37 10.84
C THR A 171 -19.49 10.69 10.37
N ARG A 172 -19.80 11.99 10.21
CA ARG A 172 -21.02 12.45 9.55
C ARG A 172 -20.86 12.57 8.03
N VAL A 173 -19.72 12.12 7.49
CA VAL A 173 -19.39 12.25 6.09
C VAL A 173 -19.93 11.05 5.34
N GLU A 174 -20.85 11.36 4.45
CA GLU A 174 -21.49 10.43 3.54
C GLU A 174 -20.74 10.44 2.20
N ILE A 175 -20.19 9.30 1.79
CA ILE A 175 -19.41 9.23 0.55
C ILE A 175 -20.24 8.52 -0.54
N PRO A 176 -20.44 9.15 -1.71
CA PRO A 176 -21.07 8.50 -2.86
C PRO A 176 -20.35 7.19 -3.25
N THR A 177 -21.04 6.31 -3.97
CA THR A 177 -20.45 5.06 -4.47
C THR A 177 -19.43 5.35 -5.57
N CYS A 178 -18.20 5.70 -5.20
CA CYS A 178 -17.07 5.91 -6.11
C CYS A 178 -15.76 5.44 -5.48
N PHE A 179 -14.71 5.35 -6.29
CA PHE A 179 -13.36 5.06 -5.82
C PHE A 179 -12.82 6.25 -5.02
N ILE A 180 -12.47 6.01 -3.76
CA ILE A 180 -11.86 7.02 -2.89
C ILE A 180 -10.35 6.89 -3.00
N ARG A 181 -9.69 8.00 -3.33
CA ARG A 181 -8.24 8.13 -3.23
C ARG A 181 -7.91 9.11 -2.11
N VAL A 182 -7.08 8.68 -1.17
CA VAL A 182 -6.56 9.56 -0.12
C VAL A 182 -5.14 9.95 -0.47
N SER A 183 -4.85 11.24 -0.36
CA SER A 183 -3.50 11.79 -0.51
C SER A 183 -3.10 12.48 0.78
N SER A 184 -1.85 12.31 1.20
CA SER A 184 -1.27 13.09 2.28
C SER A 184 -0.76 14.41 1.72
N TYR A 185 -1.24 15.53 2.26
CA TYR A 185 -0.70 16.85 1.99
C TYR A 185 0.17 17.28 3.17
N ALA A 186 1.43 17.62 2.88
CA ALA A 186 2.32 18.31 3.79
C ALA A 186 2.66 19.65 3.15
N GLU A 187 2.34 20.76 3.83
CA GLU A 187 2.75 22.09 3.37
C GLU A 187 4.28 22.16 3.37
N SER A 188 4.86 22.44 2.21
CA SER A 188 6.28 22.74 2.10
C SER A 188 6.46 24.24 2.30
N LEU A 189 7.25 24.63 3.31
CA LEU A 189 7.68 26.02 3.52
C LEU A 189 8.74 26.47 2.49
N ILE A 190 9.07 25.65 1.50
CA ILE A 190 10.03 25.99 0.46
C ILE A 190 9.30 26.84 -0.59
N LEU A 191 9.65 28.12 -0.69
CA LEU A 191 9.32 28.94 -1.85
C LEU A 191 9.91 28.24 -3.09
N MET A 192 9.05 27.69 -3.96
CA MET A 192 9.50 27.30 -5.29
C MET A 192 9.90 28.58 -6.02
N ASN A 193 11.19 28.74 -6.32
CA ASN A 193 11.65 29.75 -7.26
C ASN A 193 10.89 29.55 -8.59
N LYS A 194 10.32 30.64 -9.11
CA LYS A 194 9.33 30.69 -10.20
C LYS A 194 9.75 30.11 -11.56
N GLU A 195 10.88 29.42 -11.68
CA GLU A 195 11.42 28.99 -12.97
C GLU A 195 11.14 27.52 -13.34
N SER A 196 10.56 26.71 -12.46
CA SER A 196 10.14 25.35 -12.80
C SER A 196 8.61 25.24 -12.91
N VAL A 197 8.04 25.83 -13.96
CA VAL A 197 6.66 25.54 -14.37
C VAL A 197 6.61 24.12 -14.92
N PHE A 198 6.14 23.18 -14.11
CA PHE A 198 5.72 21.86 -14.57
C PHE A 198 4.51 22.05 -15.49
N ASN A 199 4.74 21.96 -16.81
CA ASN A 199 3.67 21.83 -17.80
C ASN A 199 3.03 20.44 -17.65
N MET A 200 1.97 20.34 -16.84
CA MET A 200 1.01 19.24 -16.94
C MET A 200 0.10 19.48 -18.16
N ASN A 201 0.63 19.20 -19.34
CA ASN A 201 -0.15 19.02 -20.56
C ASN A 201 0.16 17.65 -21.14
N MET A 202 -0.39 16.60 -20.54
CA MET A 202 -0.59 15.32 -21.24
C MET A 202 -1.83 14.64 -20.67
N PHE A 203 -3.00 15.06 -21.16
CA PHE A 203 -4.11 14.19 -21.58
C PHE A 203 -5.05 15.05 -22.42
N ASN A 204 -4.75 15.15 -23.71
CA ASN A 204 -5.69 15.51 -24.75
C ASN A 204 -5.33 14.70 -26.00
N THR A 205 -6.36 14.09 -26.61
CA THR A 205 -6.41 13.35 -27.89
C THR A 205 -5.77 11.94 -27.85
N LEU A 206 -6.42 10.84 -28.25
CA LEU A 206 -7.66 10.54 -28.99
C LEU A 206 -8.44 9.41 -28.30
#